data_AF-J2NXJ1-F1
#
_entry.id   AF-J2NXJ1-F1
#
_cell.length_a   1.000
_cell.length_b   1.000
_cell.length_c   1.000
_cell.angle_alpha   90.00
_cell.angle_beta   90.00
_cell.angle_gamma   90.00
#
_symmetry.space_group_name_H-M   'P 1'
#
loop_
_entity.id
_entity.type
_entity.pdbx_description
1 polymer ?
#
loop_
_entity_poly.entity_id
_entity_poly.type
_entity_poly.pdbx_seq_one_letter_code
_entity_poly.pdbx_strand_id
1 'polypeptide(L)'
;MNESDWKRYSALRPLAHERMCIRIMEEVERTVLDKSLPPYERIEATEELLQSRQKELYWAFGVFRFSRHEARSHLLGLCARELITSEELTGFSEETQTWIKHCLADREAHGIEDLEAE
;
A
#
# COMPACT_ATOMS: atom_id res chain seq x y z
N MET A 1 -19.22 0.41 2.85
CA MET A 1 -19.08 -0.01 1.44
C MET A 1 -20.27 -0.89 1.05
N ASN A 2 -20.83 -0.74 -0.15
CA ASN A 2 -21.92 -1.61 -0.63
C ASN A 2 -21.43 -3.06 -0.91
N GLU A 3 -22.33 -3.99 -1.19
CA GLU A 3 -21.98 -5.42 -1.33
C GLU A 3 -21.13 -5.70 -2.58
N SER A 4 -21.41 -5.01 -3.69
CA SER A 4 -20.65 -5.16 -4.95
C SER A 4 -19.21 -4.68 -4.78
N ASP A 5 -19.05 -3.48 -4.22
CA ASP A 5 -17.76 -2.88 -3.92
C ASP A 5 -16.97 -3.74 -2.92
N TRP A 6 -17.64 -4.30 -1.92
CA TRP A 6 -17.00 -5.19 -0.95
C TRP A 6 -16.43 -6.45 -1.62
N LYS A 7 -17.19 -7.10 -2.51
CA LYS A 7 -16.72 -8.25 -3.28
C LYS A 7 -15.51 -7.90 -4.15
N ARG A 8 -15.57 -6.74 -4.83
CA ARG A 8 -14.47 -6.25 -5.66
C ARG A 8 -13.21 -5.97 -4.82
N TYR A 9 -13.35 -5.24 -3.72
CA TYR A 9 -12.25 -4.98 -2.79
C TYR A 9 -11.65 -6.29 -2.24
N SER A 10 -12.50 -7.24 -1.88
CA SER A 10 -12.05 -8.55 -1.37
C SER A 10 -11.20 -9.31 -2.37
N ALA A 11 -11.53 -9.21 -3.66
CA ALA A 11 -10.76 -9.82 -4.75
C ALA A 11 -9.44 -9.07 -5.04
N LEU A 12 -9.45 -7.73 -4.95
CA LEU A 12 -8.27 -6.91 -5.22
C LEU A 12 -7.25 -6.91 -4.08
N ARG A 13 -7.70 -7.06 -2.83
CA ARG A 13 -6.81 -7.00 -1.66
C ARG A 13 -5.62 -7.99 -1.72
N PRO A 14 -5.78 -9.29 -2.03
CA PRO A 14 -4.64 -10.19 -2.17
C PRO A 14 -3.70 -9.80 -3.33
N LEU A 15 -4.23 -9.26 -4.43
CA LEU A 15 -3.41 -8.78 -5.56
C LEU A 15 -2.59 -7.55 -5.17
N ALA A 16 -3.19 -6.60 -4.45
CA ALA A 16 -2.49 -5.44 -3.89
C ALA A 16 -1.36 -5.87 -2.92
N HIS A 17 -1.60 -6.90 -2.10
CA HIS A 17 -0.60 -7.46 -1.22
C HIS A 17 0.57 -8.07 -2.00
N GLU A 18 0.28 -8.87 -3.02
CA GLU A 18 1.31 -9.47 -3.88
C GLU A 18 2.15 -8.40 -4.61
N ARG A 19 1.52 -7.34 -5.13
CA ARG A 19 2.24 -6.19 -5.71
C ARG A 19 3.20 -5.53 -4.73
N MET A 20 2.77 -5.35 -3.48
CA MET A 20 3.63 -4.78 -2.45
C MET A 20 4.82 -5.70 -2.17
N CYS A 21 4.60 -7.02 -2.05
CA CYS A 21 5.70 -7.99 -1.91
C CYS A 21 6.68 -7.93 -3.08
N ILE A 22 6.19 -7.86 -4.32
CA ILE A 22 7.04 -7.73 -5.51
C ILE A 22 7.89 -6.46 -5.44
N ARG A 23 7.28 -5.30 -5.15
CA ARG A 23 8.03 -4.03 -5.01
C ARG A 23 9.11 -4.10 -3.93
N ILE A 24 8.81 -4.71 -2.78
CA ILE A 24 9.78 -4.90 -1.69
C ILE A 24 10.94 -5.77 -2.16
N MET A 25 10.66 -6.87 -2.88
CA MET A 25 11.71 -7.75 -3.40
C MET A 25 12.58 -7.05 -4.46
N GLU A 26 12.00 -6.21 -5.32
CA GLU A 26 12.74 -5.40 -6.30
C GLU A 26 13.65 -4.34 -5.62
N GLU A 27 13.21 -3.75 -4.50
CA GLU A 27 14.04 -2.87 -3.67
C GLU A 27 15.22 -3.61 -3.02
N VAL A 28 14.94 -4.78 -2.46
CA VAL A 28 15.95 -5.66 -1.85
C VAL A 28 16.99 -6.10 -2.88
N GLU A 29 16.55 -6.57 -4.05
CA GLU A 29 17.44 -6.99 -5.13
C GLU A 29 18.37 -5.84 -5.56
N ARG A 30 17.82 -4.63 -5.74
CA ARG A 30 18.63 -3.45 -6.07
C ARG A 30 19.68 -3.15 -5.00
N THR A 31 19.32 -3.25 -3.72
CA THR A 31 20.22 -2.97 -2.60
C THR A 31 21.34 -3.99 -2.49
N VAL A 32 21.02 -5.29 -2.58
CA VAL A 32 22.01 -6.38 -2.55
C VAL A 32 22.98 -6.30 -3.73
N LEU A 33 22.49 -5.89 -4.90
CA LEU A 33 23.28 -5.79 -6.13
C LEU A 33 24.03 -4.46 -6.29
N ASP A 34 23.86 -3.49 -5.37
CA ASP A 34 24.55 -2.20 -5.44
C ASP A 34 26.05 -2.36 -5.20
N LYS A 35 26.81 -2.43 -6.29
CA LYS A 35 28.26 -2.61 -6.27
C LYS A 35 29.03 -1.40 -5.78
N SER A 36 28.37 -0.26 -5.58
CA SER A 36 29.01 0.95 -5.03
C SER A 36 29.27 0.84 -3.53
N LEU A 37 28.49 0.01 -2.81
CA LEU A 37 28.64 -0.23 -1.38
C LEU A 37 29.58 -1.43 -1.11
N PRO A 38 30.33 -1.44 0.00
CA PRO A 38 31.01 -2.64 0.52
C PRO A 38 30.03 -3.80 0.78
N PRO A 39 30.46 -5.07 0.69
CA PRO A 39 29.56 -6.21 0.87
C PRO A 39 28.81 -6.23 2.21
N TYR A 40 29.47 -5.85 3.31
CA TYR A 40 28.85 -5.81 4.64
C TYR A 40 27.78 -4.72 4.74
N GLU A 41 28.03 -3.53 4.18
CA GLU A 41 27.06 -2.43 4.17
C GLU A 41 25.81 -2.78 3.34
N ARG A 42 25.96 -3.57 2.26
CA ARG A 42 24.78 -4.08 1.52
C ARG A 42 23.92 -5.01 2.37
N ILE A 43 24.53 -5.80 3.24
CA ILE A 43 23.82 -6.70 4.14
C ILE A 43 23.03 -5.88 5.17
N GLU A 44 23.68 -4.93 5.85
CA GLU A 44 23.02 -4.05 6.82
C GLU A 44 21.89 -3.24 6.16
N ALA A 45 22.16 -2.58 5.02
CA ALA A 45 21.14 -1.81 4.30
C ALA A 45 19.94 -2.66 3.87
N THR A 46 20.18 -3.91 3.46
CA THR A 46 19.10 -4.85 3.09
C THR A 46 18.27 -5.26 4.31
N GLU A 47 18.91 -5.49 5.45
CA GLU A 47 18.23 -5.83 6.69
C GLU A 47 17.31 -4.69 7.17
N GLU A 48 17.84 -3.45 7.23
CA GLU A 48 17.07 -2.26 7.59
C GLU A 48 15.89 -2.03 6.65
N LEU A 49 16.12 -2.15 5.34
CA LEU A 49 15.09 -2.04 4.32
C LEU A 49 13.97 -3.08 4.55
N LEU A 50 14.33 -4.36 4.75
CA LEU A 50 13.36 -5.42 4.99
C LEU A 50 12.53 -5.17 6.25
N GLN A 51 13.16 -4.76 7.36
CA GLN A 51 12.46 -4.47 8.60
C GLN A 51 11.46 -3.31 8.41
N SER A 52 11.88 -2.23 7.75
CA SER A 52 11.03 -1.08 7.45
C SER A 52 9.84 -1.48 6.57
N ARG A 53 10.08 -2.23 5.50
CA ARG A 53 9.02 -2.68 4.58
C ARG A 53 8.08 -3.71 5.19
N GLN A 54 8.55 -4.56 6.10
CA GLN A 54 7.68 -5.44 6.87
C GLN A 54 6.75 -4.66 7.81
N LYS A 55 7.26 -3.60 8.46
CA LYS A 55 6.42 -2.67 9.24
C LYS A 55 5.35 -2.06 8.35
N GLU A 56 5.73 -1.57 7.16
CA GLU A 56 4.79 -0.98 6.20
C GLU A 56 3.73 -1.98 5.71
N LEU A 57 4.13 -3.20 5.37
CA LEU A 57 3.22 -4.28 4.95
C LEU A 57 2.21 -4.62 6.06
N TYR A 58 2.67 -4.66 7.32
CA TYR A 58 1.80 -4.86 8.47
C TYR A 58 0.80 -3.69 8.64
N TRP A 59 1.23 -2.45 8.51
CA TRP A 59 0.31 -1.30 8.58
C TRP A 59 -0.70 -1.28 7.44
N ALA A 60 -0.31 -1.68 6.23
CA ALA A 60 -1.19 -1.72 5.07
C ALA A 60 -2.22 -2.85 5.13
N PHE A 61 -1.86 -4.02 5.67
CA PHE A 61 -2.71 -5.22 5.58
C PHE A 61 -3.01 -5.90 6.92
N GLY A 62 -2.12 -5.84 7.89
CA GLY A 62 -2.17 -6.64 9.13
C GLY A 62 -2.79 -5.95 10.34
N VAL A 63 -2.67 -4.62 10.45
CA VAL A 63 -3.09 -3.89 11.65
C VAL A 63 -4.61 -3.84 11.85
N PHE A 64 -5.35 -3.77 10.75
CA PHE A 64 -6.80 -3.64 10.79
C PHE A 64 -7.50 -4.96 10.44
N ARG A 65 -8.69 -5.14 11.00
CA ARG A 65 -9.51 -6.32 10.73
C ARG A 65 -9.98 -6.29 9.26
N PHE A 66 -9.94 -7.43 8.58
CA PHE A 66 -10.56 -7.54 7.26
C PHE A 66 -12.09 -7.54 7.38
N SER A 67 -12.69 -6.35 7.40
CA SER A 67 -14.12 -6.14 7.62
C SER A 67 -14.73 -5.20 6.57
N ARG A 68 -16.01 -5.40 6.24
CA ARG A 68 -16.75 -4.54 5.29
C ARG A 68 -16.94 -3.10 5.78
N HIS A 69 -16.92 -2.89 7.10
CA HIS A 69 -17.00 -1.57 7.71
C HIS A 69 -15.74 -0.74 7.44
N GLU A 70 -14.56 -1.35 7.61
CA GLU A 70 -13.26 -0.68 7.45
C GLU A 70 -12.75 -0.69 6.00
N ALA A 71 -13.36 -1.51 5.13
CA ALA A 71 -12.97 -1.70 3.73
C ALA A 71 -12.79 -0.38 2.94
N ARG A 72 -13.61 0.64 3.20
CA ARG A 72 -13.51 1.93 2.50
C ARG A 72 -12.19 2.64 2.85
N SER A 73 -11.84 2.70 4.13
CA SER A 73 -10.59 3.29 4.61
C SER A 73 -9.37 2.49 4.16
N HIS A 74 -9.45 1.16 4.15
CA HIS A 74 -8.36 0.33 3.61
C HIS A 74 -8.16 0.54 2.12
N LEU A 75 -9.25 0.58 1.35
CA LEU A 75 -9.18 0.85 -0.08
C LEU A 75 -8.51 2.20 -0.35
N LEU A 76 -8.85 3.25 0.41
CA LEU A 76 -8.13 4.53 0.35
C LEU A 76 -6.64 4.38 0.65
N GLY A 77 -6.27 3.67 1.72
CA GLY A 77 -4.87 3.44 2.09
C GLY A 77 -4.06 2.67 1.03
N LEU A 78 -4.70 1.74 0.32
CA LEU A 78 -4.09 1.01 -0.80
C LEU A 78 -4.00 1.87 -2.07
N CYS A 79 -5.01 2.70 -2.36
CA CYS A 79 -4.95 3.68 -3.46
C CYS A 79 -3.85 4.72 -3.23
N ALA A 80 -3.72 5.22 -2.00
CA ALA A 80 -2.69 6.19 -1.61
C ALA A 80 -1.26 5.67 -1.76
N ARG A 81 -1.07 4.34 -1.70
CA ARG A 81 0.21 3.64 -1.95
C ARG A 81 0.34 3.13 -3.39
N GLU A 82 -0.59 3.51 -4.26
CA GLU A 82 -0.65 3.08 -5.66
C GLU A 82 -0.67 1.55 -5.82
N LEU A 83 -1.24 0.82 -4.85
CA LEU A 83 -1.39 -0.64 -4.89
C LEU A 83 -2.68 -1.06 -5.62
N ILE A 84 -3.62 -0.13 -5.77
CA ILE A 84 -4.84 -0.25 -6.58
C ILE A 84 -4.72 0.74 -7.73
N THR A 85 -4.84 0.26 -8.96
CA THR A 85 -4.69 1.11 -10.15
C THR A 85 -5.92 1.98 -10.37
N SER A 86 -5.76 3.07 -11.10
CA SER A 86 -6.88 3.93 -11.52
C SER A 86 -7.94 3.15 -12.30
N GLU A 87 -7.55 2.17 -13.12
CA GLU A 87 -8.46 1.30 -13.85
C GLU A 87 -9.25 0.39 -12.91
N GLU A 88 -8.58 -0.26 -11.96
CA GLU A 88 -9.23 -1.12 -10.97
C GLU A 88 -10.24 -0.35 -10.13
N LEU A 89 -9.92 0.91 -9.81
CA LEU A 89 -10.77 1.85 -9.09
C LEU A 89 -12.04 2.19 -9.89
N THR A 90 -11.99 2.27 -11.23
CA THR A 90 -13.17 2.60 -12.05
C THR A 90 -14.30 1.58 -11.94
N GLY A 91 -14.01 0.34 -11.55
CA GLY A 91 -15.05 -0.70 -11.39
C GLY A 91 -15.72 -0.72 -10.01
N PHE A 92 -15.40 0.21 -9.12
CA PHE A 92 -16.19 0.48 -7.91
C PHE A 92 -17.38 1.39 -8.22
N SER A 93 -18.35 1.47 -7.33
CA SER A 93 -19.46 2.43 -7.46
C SER A 93 -18.97 3.89 -7.51
N GLU A 94 -19.73 4.75 -8.16
CA GLU A 94 -19.44 6.19 -8.26
C GLU A 94 -19.28 6.84 -6.86
N GLU A 95 -20.08 6.40 -5.88
CA GLU A 95 -19.98 6.87 -4.49
C GLU A 95 -18.61 6.55 -3.88
N THR A 96 -18.13 5.33 -4.05
CA THR A 96 -16.82 4.90 -3.55
C THR A 96 -15.69 5.63 -4.28
N GLN A 97 -15.77 5.72 -5.62
CA GLN A 97 -14.77 6.43 -6.42
C GLN A 97 -14.67 7.91 -6.03
N THR A 98 -15.80 8.59 -5.90
CA THR A 98 -15.86 10.03 -5.57
C THR A 98 -15.26 10.29 -4.20
N TRP A 99 -15.60 9.46 -3.21
CA TRP A 99 -15.04 9.58 -1.87
C TRP A 99 -13.53 9.36 -1.85
N ILE A 100 -13.02 8.35 -2.56
CA ILE A 100 -11.56 8.11 -2.64
C ILE A 100 -10.86 9.30 -3.29
N LYS A 101 -11.37 9.78 -4.43
CA LYS A 101 -10.79 10.94 -5.13
C LYS A 101 -10.79 12.19 -4.27
N HIS A 102 -11.88 12.45 -3.53
CA HIS A 102 -11.95 13.56 -2.58
C HIS A 102 -10.91 13.42 -1.47
N CYS A 103 -10.80 12.25 -0.84
CA CYS A 103 -9.83 12.04 0.24
C CYS A 103 -8.37 12.15 -0.24
N LEU A 104 -8.07 11.67 -1.45
CA LEU A 104 -6.72 11.81 -2.03
C LEU A 104 -6.40 13.27 -2.35
N ALA A 105 -7.34 14.01 -2.92
CA ALA A 105 -7.17 15.44 -3.20
C ALA A 105 -7.01 16.28 -1.91
N ASP A 106 -7.79 15.99 -0.87
CA ASP A 106 -7.63 16.63 0.45
C ASP A 106 -6.24 16.33 1.05
N ARG A 107 -5.76 15.10 0.92
CA ARG A 107 -4.43 14.72 1.41
C ARG A 107 -3.32 15.50 0.71
N GLU A 108 -3.40 15.62 -0.62
CA GLU A 108 -2.46 16.41 -1.42
C GLU A 108 -2.52 17.90 -1.07
N ALA A 109 -3.72 18.44 -0.84
CA ALA A 109 -3.91 19.85 -0.50
C ALA A 109 -3.46 20.21 0.93
N HIS A 110 -3.54 19.26 1.87
CA HIS A 110 -3.26 19.48 3.29
C HIS A 110 -1.91 18.94 3.76
N GLY A 111 -1.10 18.34 2.87
CA GLY A 111 0.27 17.93 3.20
C GLY A 111 0.35 16.99 4.40
N ILE A 112 -0.60 16.06 4.54
CA ILE A 112 -0.48 14.99 5.53
C ILE A 112 0.57 14.02 4.99
N GLU A 113 1.84 14.36 5.25
CA GLU A 113 2.96 13.44 5.26
C GLU A 113 2.47 12.16 5.94
N ASP A 114 2.69 11.01 5.28
CA ASP A 114 2.46 9.71 5.92
C ASP A 114 2.97 9.83 7.35
N LEU A 115 2.12 9.56 8.33
CA LEU A 115 2.53 9.44 9.73
C LEU A 115 3.66 8.43 9.73
N GLU A 116 4.90 8.92 9.67
CA GLU A 116 6.09 8.15 9.92
C GLU A 116 5.90 7.65 11.33
N ALA A 117 5.47 6.38 11.42
CA ALA A 117 5.19 5.75 12.67
C ALA A 117 6.49 5.74 13.47
N GLU A 118 6.55 6.57 14.50
CA GLU A 118 7.51 6.48 15.61
C GLU A 118 7.69 5.01 16.08
#